data_AF-Q5JJ29-F1
#
_entry.id   AF-Q5JJ29-F1
#
_cell.length_a   1.000
_cell.length_b   1.000
_cell.length_c   1.000
_cell.angle_alpha   90.00
_cell.angle_beta   90.00
_cell.angle_gamma   90.00
#
_symmetry.space_group_name_H-M   'P 1'
#
loop_
_entity.id
_entity.type
_entity.pdbx_description
1 polymer ?
#
loop_
_entity_poly.entity_id
_entity_poly.type
_entity_poly.pdbx_seq_one_letter_code
_entity_poly.pdbx_strand_id
1 'polypeptide(L)'
;MRMDRVTKQLIASRLLSLANVIPKDENKLLFYSTPDVSDNALALFKYVSRKTNDYELVWLLNNPSSPSVKVLKGRYSEAKTVPLYSIKGLKELLRAKFIITTDVLPVTPHLGQRVIQLWHGLPGKKTGYEHPLGIRDLYLYMDRWTTDFVTTSELVVGSFVRQFMINPRKFRILGQPRNDGLFDHMKDSKDTLSSILGIDVEAYDGVVLYAPTYRYTSYLKDFEASVRAVESLFRRDFIEFIREENILLVIKPHKLVAEAVKSKVKVSSNVVLLTDEPLQSHLLNINDIMGAFDILITDYSSIFEDYILLNRPIVFYLPDREALEQKSGFLLPYEFFAPGKKPETVEDLKRSLREYIDDPQIDAEWRETIKNLLYEVGQDNKSSERVYKHIIKGEFE
;
A
#
# COMPACT_ATOMS: atom_id res chain seq x y z
N MET A 1 0.95 29.84 -35.08
CA MET A 1 1.99 30.44 -34.22
C MET A 1 2.26 29.53 -33.02
N ARG A 2 3.47 28.96 -32.89
CA ARG A 2 3.88 28.25 -31.67
C ARG A 2 4.13 29.32 -30.58
N MET A 3 3.29 29.36 -29.54
CA MET A 3 3.54 30.19 -28.37
C MET A 3 4.90 29.87 -27.76
N ASP A 4 5.69 30.91 -27.46
CA ASP A 4 6.99 30.78 -26.81
C ASP A 4 6.84 30.30 -25.35
N ARG A 5 7.92 29.76 -24.81
CA ARG A 5 7.96 29.10 -23.50
C ARG A 5 7.62 30.05 -22.35
N VAL A 6 7.95 31.34 -22.47
CA VAL A 6 7.71 32.36 -21.44
C VAL A 6 6.23 32.72 -21.40
N THR A 7 5.60 32.87 -22.57
CA THR A 7 4.15 33.11 -22.67
C THR A 7 3.33 31.96 -22.09
N LYS A 8 3.76 30.70 -22.31
CA LYS A 8 3.14 29.52 -21.67
C LYS A 8 3.29 29.53 -20.14
N GLN A 9 4.45 29.91 -19.63
CA GLN A 9 4.70 30.00 -18.18
C GLN A 9 3.87 31.11 -17.53
N LEU A 10 3.74 32.27 -18.19
CA LEU A 10 2.92 33.38 -17.69
C LEU A 10 1.43 33.05 -17.70
N ILE A 11 0.93 32.38 -18.75
CA ILE A 11 -0.46 31.90 -18.81
C ILE A 11 -0.71 30.84 -17.74
N ALA A 12 0.19 29.86 -17.57
CA ALA A 12 0.06 28.86 -16.51
C ALA A 12 0.06 29.52 -15.12
N SER A 13 0.96 30.47 -14.86
CA SER A 13 1.02 31.22 -13.60
C SER A 13 -0.24 32.05 -13.33
N ARG A 14 -0.80 32.72 -14.35
CA ARG A 14 -2.07 33.47 -14.24
C ARG A 14 -3.30 32.57 -14.09
N LEU A 15 -3.33 31.42 -14.76
CA LEU A 15 -4.40 30.42 -14.57
C LEU A 15 -4.35 29.81 -13.16
N LEU A 16 -3.15 29.59 -12.63
CA LEU A 16 -2.94 29.10 -11.26
C LEU A 16 -3.24 30.16 -10.19
N SER A 17 -3.11 31.46 -10.48
CA SER A 17 -3.55 32.52 -9.56
C SER A 17 -5.08 32.70 -9.56
N LEU A 18 -5.73 32.55 -10.71
CA LEU A 18 -7.20 32.53 -10.82
C LEU A 18 -7.83 31.29 -10.18
N ALA A 19 -7.10 30.18 -10.10
CA ALA A 19 -7.55 28.94 -9.45
C ALA A 19 -7.95 29.11 -7.96
N ASN A 20 -7.36 30.11 -7.27
CA ASN A 20 -7.70 30.44 -5.89
C ASN A 20 -9.05 31.17 -5.76
N VAL A 21 -9.57 31.75 -6.85
CA VAL A 21 -10.85 32.46 -6.88
C VAL A 21 -12.00 31.53 -7.31
N ILE A 22 -11.69 30.37 -7.88
CA ILE A 22 -12.69 29.37 -8.30
C ILE A 22 -13.37 28.79 -7.05
N PRO A 23 -14.70 28.94 -6.89
CA PRO A 23 -15.43 28.37 -5.76
C PRO A 23 -15.24 26.85 -5.69
N LYS A 24 -14.97 26.36 -4.48
CA LYS A 24 -14.88 24.92 -4.22
C LYS A 24 -16.27 24.35 -3.99
N ASP A 25 -16.45 23.14 -4.48
CA ASP A 25 -17.68 22.38 -4.38
C ASP A 25 -17.59 21.50 -3.14
N GLU A 26 -18.29 21.90 -2.08
CA GLU A 26 -18.26 21.24 -0.77
C GLU A 26 -18.71 19.77 -0.83
N ASN A 27 -19.44 19.40 -1.90
CA ASN A 27 -19.94 18.05 -2.13
C ASN A 27 -19.05 17.27 -3.12
N LYS A 28 -17.81 17.69 -3.37
CA LYS A 28 -16.89 16.99 -4.30
C LYS A 28 -15.73 16.32 -3.59
N LEU A 29 -15.62 15.01 -3.76
CA LEU A 29 -14.50 14.19 -3.32
C LEU A 29 -13.68 13.73 -4.53
N LEU A 30 -12.45 14.23 -4.65
CA LEU A 30 -11.53 13.85 -5.71
C LEU A 30 -10.48 12.87 -5.17
N PHE A 31 -10.42 11.68 -5.74
CA PHE A 31 -9.51 10.60 -5.36
C PHE A 31 -8.34 10.47 -6.33
N TYR A 32 -7.15 10.22 -5.79
CA TYR A 32 -5.92 9.93 -6.53
C TYR A 32 -5.10 8.84 -5.82
N SER A 33 -4.57 7.90 -6.59
CA SER A 33 -3.66 6.84 -6.09
C SER A 33 -2.71 6.40 -7.20
N THR A 34 -1.56 5.84 -6.83
CA THR A 34 -0.69 5.12 -7.75
C THR A 34 -0.38 3.72 -7.20
N PRO A 35 -0.83 2.61 -7.83
CA PRO A 35 -1.62 2.54 -9.08
C PRO A 35 -2.98 3.23 -9.02
N ASP A 36 -3.58 3.50 -10.18
CA ASP A 36 -4.92 4.11 -10.22
C ASP A 36 -5.97 3.18 -9.60
N VAL A 37 -6.87 3.77 -8.81
CA VAL A 37 -8.02 3.07 -8.20
C VAL A 37 -7.53 1.90 -7.32
N SER A 38 -6.71 2.22 -6.31
CA SER A 38 -6.17 1.23 -5.38
C SER A 38 -5.94 1.80 -3.97
N ASP A 39 -5.49 0.93 -3.07
CA ASP A 39 -4.96 1.23 -1.74
C ASP A 39 -5.99 1.94 -0.84
N ASN A 40 -5.52 2.80 0.07
CA ASN A 40 -6.34 3.54 1.03
C ASN A 40 -7.41 4.40 0.36
N ALA A 41 -7.08 5.04 -0.78
CA ALA A 41 -8.04 5.84 -1.52
C ALA A 41 -9.19 4.98 -2.07
N LEU A 42 -8.91 3.76 -2.57
CA LEU A 42 -9.95 2.84 -3.02
C LEU A 42 -10.84 2.39 -1.85
N ALA A 43 -10.25 2.03 -0.71
CA ALA A 43 -11.01 1.61 0.45
C ALA A 43 -11.96 2.71 0.95
N LEU A 44 -11.46 3.94 1.10
CA LEU A 44 -12.29 5.08 1.48
C LEU A 44 -13.36 5.40 0.42
N PHE A 45 -13.03 5.32 -0.87
CA PHE A 45 -14.01 5.48 -1.96
C PHE A 45 -15.14 4.45 -1.84
N LYS A 46 -14.83 3.17 -1.67
CA LYS A 46 -15.83 2.09 -1.51
C LYS A 46 -16.70 2.29 -0.27
N TYR A 47 -16.15 2.84 0.80
CA TYR A 47 -16.90 3.15 2.01
C TYR A 47 -17.89 4.30 1.74
N VAL A 48 -17.42 5.43 1.20
CA VAL A 48 -18.27 6.60 0.97
C VAL A 48 -19.38 6.29 -0.05
N SER A 49 -19.08 5.59 -1.14
CA SER A 49 -20.07 5.23 -2.16
C SER A 49 -21.20 4.36 -1.63
N ARG A 50 -20.92 3.47 -0.66
CA ARG A 50 -21.93 2.68 0.04
C ARG A 50 -22.68 3.47 1.10
N LYS A 51 -22.05 4.48 1.70
CA LYS A 51 -22.58 5.22 2.85
C LYS A 51 -23.57 6.31 2.45
N THR A 52 -23.31 7.06 1.38
CA THR A 52 -24.14 8.21 0.98
C THR A 52 -23.96 8.57 -0.50
N ASN A 53 -24.97 9.22 -1.07
CA ASN A 53 -24.96 9.82 -2.40
C ASN A 53 -24.80 11.35 -2.38
N ASP A 54 -24.51 11.94 -1.22
CA ASP A 54 -24.40 13.40 -1.05
C ASP A 54 -23.18 14.00 -1.80
N TYR A 55 -22.24 13.16 -2.23
CA TYR A 55 -20.98 13.59 -2.82
C TYR A 55 -20.83 13.17 -4.29
N GLU A 56 -20.37 14.07 -5.16
CA GLU A 56 -19.81 13.72 -6.47
C GLU A 56 -18.43 13.08 -6.25
N LEU A 57 -18.33 11.77 -6.50
CA LEU A 57 -17.08 11.02 -6.39
C LEU A 57 -16.33 11.07 -7.73
N VAL A 58 -15.10 11.58 -7.71
CA VAL A 58 -14.28 11.77 -8.91
C VAL A 58 -12.93 11.09 -8.75
N TRP A 59 -12.55 10.25 -9.70
CA TRP A 59 -11.20 9.67 -9.78
C TRP A 59 -10.35 10.40 -10.81
N LEU A 60 -9.18 10.87 -10.38
CA LEU A 60 -8.16 11.48 -11.21
C LEU A 60 -7.10 10.43 -11.59
N LEU A 61 -6.92 10.17 -12.89
CA LEU A 61 -6.28 8.95 -13.38
C LEU A 61 -4.99 9.21 -14.17
N ASN A 62 -3.93 8.47 -13.87
CA ASN A 62 -2.69 8.47 -14.66
C ASN A 62 -2.86 7.66 -15.96
N ASN A 63 -3.47 6.48 -15.87
CA ASN A 63 -3.75 5.54 -16.94
C ASN A 63 -5.25 5.16 -16.95
N PRO A 64 -6.08 5.90 -17.71
CA PRO A 64 -7.52 5.63 -17.83
C PRO A 64 -7.91 4.26 -18.41
N SER A 65 -6.93 3.48 -18.88
CA SER A 65 -7.11 2.16 -19.50
C SER A 65 -6.69 1.01 -18.59
N SER A 66 -6.27 1.27 -17.34
CA SER A 66 -5.88 0.23 -16.39
C SER A 66 -7.05 -0.74 -16.10
N PRO A 67 -6.77 -2.01 -15.72
CA PRO A 67 -7.81 -2.96 -15.35
C PRO A 67 -8.74 -2.45 -14.25
N SER A 68 -8.20 -1.86 -13.18
CA SER A 68 -8.98 -1.29 -12.08
C SER A 68 -9.95 -0.19 -12.54
N VAL A 69 -9.53 0.70 -13.44
CA VAL A 69 -10.40 1.76 -13.97
C VAL A 69 -11.54 1.19 -14.82
N LYS A 70 -11.29 0.12 -15.59
CA LYS A 70 -12.35 -0.54 -16.38
C LYS A 70 -13.42 -1.13 -15.46
N VAL A 71 -13.00 -1.82 -14.39
CA VAL A 71 -13.93 -2.43 -13.42
C VAL A 71 -14.66 -1.35 -12.62
N LEU A 72 -13.98 -0.27 -12.22
CA LEU A 72 -14.60 0.88 -11.55
C LEU A 72 -15.76 1.44 -12.36
N LYS A 73 -15.55 1.72 -13.65
CA LYS A 73 -16.60 2.24 -14.54
C LYS A 73 -17.80 1.31 -14.68
N GLY A 74 -17.57 -0.01 -14.59
CA GLY A 74 -18.63 -1.00 -14.66
C GLY A 74 -19.41 -1.16 -13.35
N ARG A 75 -18.71 -1.15 -12.20
CA ARG A 75 -19.32 -1.41 -10.87
C ARG A 75 -19.83 -0.15 -10.16
N TYR A 76 -19.24 1.01 -10.46
CA TYR A 76 -19.54 2.30 -9.84
C TYR A 76 -19.75 3.34 -10.94
N SER A 77 -20.80 3.15 -11.74
CA SER A 77 -21.08 3.95 -12.94
C SER A 77 -21.35 5.43 -12.66
N GLU A 78 -21.75 5.74 -11.43
CA GLU A 78 -21.96 7.09 -10.90
C GLU A 78 -20.64 7.81 -10.58
N ALA A 79 -19.54 7.08 -10.38
CA ALA A 79 -18.23 7.65 -10.13
C ALA A 79 -17.62 8.19 -11.42
N LYS A 80 -17.22 9.46 -11.38
CA LYS A 80 -16.65 10.14 -12.53
C LYS A 80 -15.17 9.84 -12.64
N THR A 81 -14.73 9.37 -13.80
CA THR A 81 -13.30 9.13 -14.07
C THR A 81 -12.75 10.18 -15.04
N VAL A 82 -11.67 10.86 -14.68
CA VAL A 82 -11.04 11.89 -15.53
C VAL A 82 -9.52 11.69 -15.61
N PRO A 83 -8.90 11.81 -16.81
CA PRO A 83 -7.45 11.75 -16.92
C PRO A 83 -6.78 12.95 -16.22
N LEU A 84 -5.70 12.69 -15.49
CA LEU A 84 -4.90 13.66 -14.73
C LEU A 84 -4.52 14.88 -15.58
N TYR A 85 -3.86 14.65 -16.71
CA TYR A 85 -3.40 15.70 -17.61
C TYR A 85 -4.42 16.03 -18.71
N SER A 86 -5.64 16.38 -18.31
CA SER A 86 -6.70 16.80 -19.22
C SER A 86 -7.41 18.06 -18.72
N ILE A 87 -8.04 18.82 -19.63
CA ILE A 87 -8.84 20.01 -19.27
C ILE A 87 -9.98 19.62 -18.32
N LYS A 88 -10.59 18.44 -18.52
CA LYS A 88 -11.61 17.89 -17.63
C LYS A 88 -11.01 17.60 -16.25
N GLY A 89 -9.89 16.90 -16.18
CA GLY A 89 -9.18 16.61 -14.92
C GLY A 89 -8.82 17.88 -14.15
N LEU A 90 -8.28 18.89 -14.85
CA LEU A 90 -7.99 20.20 -14.26
C LEU A 90 -9.26 20.88 -13.74
N LYS A 91 -10.37 20.85 -14.48
CA LYS A 91 -11.65 21.41 -14.03
C LYS A 91 -12.15 20.75 -12.74
N GLU A 92 -12.06 19.42 -12.66
CA GLU A 92 -12.47 18.68 -11.46
C GLU A 92 -11.56 19.00 -10.27
N LEU A 93 -10.25 18.99 -10.48
CA LEU A 93 -9.26 19.36 -9.47
C LEU A 93 -9.52 20.77 -8.93
N LEU A 94 -9.72 21.76 -9.81
CA LEU A 94 -9.90 23.16 -9.42
C LEU A 94 -11.15 23.40 -8.57
N ARG A 95 -12.19 22.57 -8.75
CA ARG A 95 -13.46 22.68 -8.02
C ARG A 95 -13.55 21.78 -6.80
N ALA A 96 -12.71 20.75 -6.67
CA ALA A 96 -12.81 19.81 -5.56
C ALA A 96 -12.60 20.50 -4.21
N LYS A 97 -13.51 20.28 -3.24
CA LYS A 97 -13.26 20.67 -1.87
C LYS A 97 -12.28 19.73 -1.19
N PHE A 98 -12.51 18.42 -1.35
CA PHE A 98 -11.67 17.40 -0.74
C PHE A 98 -10.86 16.68 -1.82
N ILE A 99 -9.54 16.64 -1.63
CA ILE A 99 -8.62 15.84 -2.43
C ILE A 99 -8.08 14.72 -1.53
N ILE A 100 -8.46 13.49 -1.83
CA ILE A 100 -8.02 12.28 -1.15
C ILE A 100 -6.89 11.66 -1.96
N THR A 101 -5.72 11.50 -1.35
CA THR A 101 -4.56 10.94 -2.04
C THR A 101 -3.84 9.90 -1.20
N THR A 102 -3.36 8.83 -1.85
CA THR A 102 -2.48 7.80 -1.24
C THR A 102 -0.99 8.10 -1.50
N ASP A 103 -0.71 8.91 -2.52
CA ASP A 103 0.66 9.29 -2.90
C ASP A 103 0.85 10.81 -2.87
N VAL A 104 2.03 11.27 -3.25
CA VAL A 104 2.23 12.70 -3.52
C VAL A 104 1.41 13.06 -4.76
N LEU A 105 0.47 13.99 -4.57
CA LEU A 105 -0.33 14.51 -5.66
C LEU A 105 0.57 15.24 -6.68
N PRO A 106 0.57 14.83 -7.97
CA PRO A 106 1.49 15.35 -9.01
C PRO A 106 1.07 16.71 -9.57
N VAL A 107 0.08 17.37 -8.95
CA VAL A 107 -0.49 18.66 -9.34
C VAL A 107 -0.72 19.50 -8.10
N THR A 108 -0.41 20.79 -8.17
CA THR A 108 -0.50 21.71 -7.02
C THR A 108 -1.96 21.96 -6.63
N PRO A 109 -2.35 21.68 -5.36
CA PRO A 109 -3.63 22.13 -4.82
C PRO A 109 -3.73 23.66 -4.73
N HIS A 110 -4.93 24.14 -4.45
CA HIS A 110 -5.26 25.56 -4.38
C HIS A 110 -5.90 25.93 -3.04
N LEU A 111 -5.96 27.24 -2.76
CA LEU A 111 -6.60 27.73 -1.54
C LEU A 111 -8.06 27.28 -1.45
N GLY A 112 -8.50 26.94 -0.24
CA GLY A 112 -9.85 26.46 0.06
C GLY A 112 -10.05 24.96 -0.10
N GLN A 113 -9.08 24.23 -0.67
CA GLN A 113 -9.12 22.77 -0.75
C GLN A 113 -8.58 22.14 0.54
N ARG A 114 -9.12 20.96 0.88
CA ARG A 114 -8.62 20.09 1.94
C ARG A 114 -7.95 18.88 1.29
N VAL A 115 -6.65 18.73 1.55
CA VAL A 115 -5.85 17.62 1.00
C VAL A 115 -5.67 16.62 2.13
N ILE A 116 -6.32 15.48 1.95
CA ILE A 116 -6.31 14.34 2.86
C ILE A 116 -5.28 13.37 2.34
N GLN A 117 -4.13 13.31 2.99
CA GLN A 117 -3.05 12.39 2.67
C GLN A 117 -3.24 11.10 3.48
N LEU A 118 -3.53 10.01 2.79
CA LEU A 118 -3.68 8.68 3.39
C LEU A 118 -2.35 7.90 3.41
N TRP A 119 -1.41 8.26 2.52
CA TRP A 119 -0.13 7.57 2.34
C TRP A 119 -0.29 6.08 2.00
N HIS A 120 0.81 5.36 1.79
CA HIS A 120 0.82 3.97 1.28
C HIS A 120 1.53 2.96 2.21
N GLY A 121 1.72 3.28 3.49
CA GLY A 121 2.32 2.36 4.48
C GLY A 121 2.90 3.06 5.70
N LEU A 122 3.42 2.32 6.67
CA LEU A 122 4.13 2.93 7.79
C LEU A 122 5.60 3.07 7.40
N PRO A 123 6.29 4.15 7.79
CA PRO A 123 7.60 4.40 7.26
C PRO A 123 8.66 3.74 8.16
N GLY A 124 8.90 2.43 8.01
CA GLY A 124 9.92 1.69 8.78
C GLY A 124 11.35 1.82 8.25
N LYS A 125 11.51 2.02 6.93
CA LYS A 125 12.81 2.27 6.27
C LYS A 125 13.14 3.76 6.29
N LYS A 126 14.43 4.11 6.39
CA LYS A 126 14.89 5.50 6.26
C LYS A 126 14.58 6.04 4.87
N THR A 127 13.72 7.05 4.84
CA THR A 127 13.33 7.80 3.65
C THR A 127 13.41 9.30 3.92
N GLY A 128 13.12 10.11 2.91
CA GLY A 128 13.09 11.56 3.04
C GLY A 128 14.40 12.19 3.50
N TYR A 129 14.36 13.03 4.52
CA TYR A 129 15.53 13.72 5.08
C TYR A 129 16.54 12.78 5.74
N GLU A 130 16.13 11.57 6.12
CA GLU A 130 17.00 10.51 6.63
C GLU A 130 17.69 9.72 5.51
N HIS A 131 17.45 10.10 4.25
CA HIS A 131 17.97 9.44 3.07
C HIS A 131 18.81 10.39 2.21
N PRO A 132 20.06 10.05 1.80
CA PRO A 132 20.97 10.97 1.09
C PRO A 132 20.46 11.45 -0.29
N LEU A 133 19.54 10.71 -0.91
CA LEU A 133 18.87 11.09 -2.16
C LEU A 133 17.49 11.76 -1.95
N GLY A 134 17.14 12.14 -0.72
CA GLY A 134 15.83 12.71 -0.40
C GLY A 134 15.54 14.00 -1.18
N ILE A 135 14.37 14.06 -1.83
CA ILE A 135 13.91 15.25 -2.57
C ILE A 135 13.26 16.21 -1.57
N ARG A 136 14.07 17.02 -0.88
CA ARG A 136 13.61 17.94 0.18
C ARG A 136 12.42 18.81 -0.24
N ASP A 137 12.43 19.32 -1.46
CA ASP A 137 11.35 20.16 -2.01
C ASP A 137 10.00 19.43 -2.08
N LEU A 138 10.01 18.11 -2.30
CA LEU A 138 8.82 17.28 -2.32
C LEU A 138 8.12 17.26 -0.96
N TYR A 139 8.89 17.18 0.12
CA TYR A 139 8.34 17.10 1.47
C TYR A 139 7.90 18.47 1.98
N LEU A 140 8.59 19.54 1.62
CA LEU A 140 8.11 20.91 1.85
C LEU A 140 6.79 21.16 1.10
N TYR A 141 6.66 20.63 -0.12
CA TYR A 141 5.42 20.67 -0.88
C TYR A 141 4.30 19.86 -0.18
N MET A 142 4.60 18.63 0.27
CA MET A 142 3.65 17.81 1.01
C MET A 142 3.18 18.50 2.29
N ASP A 143 4.11 19.01 3.11
CA ASP A 143 3.75 19.76 4.31
C ASP A 143 2.88 20.95 3.93
N ARG A 144 3.30 21.79 2.99
CA ARG A 144 2.56 23.00 2.61
C ARG A 144 1.10 22.75 2.26
N TRP A 145 0.80 21.69 1.52
CA TRP A 145 -0.53 21.47 0.95
C TRP A 145 -1.39 20.46 1.70
N THR A 146 -0.79 19.52 2.42
CA THR A 146 -1.55 18.55 3.22
C THR A 146 -2.27 19.28 4.36
N THR A 147 -3.59 19.10 4.44
CA THR A 147 -4.37 19.63 5.57
C THR A 147 -4.50 18.61 6.68
N ASP A 148 -4.70 17.34 6.30
CA ASP A 148 -4.87 16.23 7.21
C ASP A 148 -4.07 15.03 6.70
N PHE A 149 -3.21 14.46 7.54
CA PHE A 149 -2.37 13.30 7.25
C PHE A 149 -2.83 12.13 8.12
N VAL A 150 -3.42 11.11 7.51
CA VAL A 150 -3.99 9.96 8.22
C VAL A 150 -2.90 8.95 8.59
N THR A 151 -2.94 8.44 9.81
CA THR A 151 -1.96 7.48 10.35
C THR A 151 -2.53 6.65 11.50
N THR A 152 -1.69 5.87 12.18
CA THR A 152 -2.09 4.73 13.05
C THR A 152 -1.62 4.83 14.50
N SER A 153 -0.53 5.54 14.80
CA SER A 153 -0.03 5.76 16.16
C SER A 153 0.89 6.97 16.27
N GLU A 154 1.13 7.45 17.49
CA GLU A 154 2.12 8.50 17.78
C GLU A 154 3.55 8.09 17.39
N LEU A 155 3.91 6.81 17.52
CA LEU A 155 5.21 6.30 17.05
C LEU A 155 5.39 6.52 15.53
N VAL A 156 4.32 6.26 14.77
CA VAL A 156 4.31 6.45 13.32
C VAL A 156 4.33 7.95 12.97
N VAL A 157 3.60 8.80 13.72
CA VAL A 157 3.72 10.27 13.60
C VAL A 157 5.17 10.71 13.77
N GLY A 158 5.85 10.25 14.83
CA GLY A 158 7.26 10.57 15.07
C GLY A 158 8.16 10.16 13.91
N SER A 159 7.90 9.01 13.30
CA SER A 159 8.63 8.52 12.13
C SER A 159 8.40 9.39 10.89
N PHE A 160 7.18 9.85 10.63
CA PHE A 160 6.89 10.77 9.54
C PHE A 160 7.46 12.17 9.77
N VAL A 161 7.34 12.71 10.97
CA VAL A 161 7.92 14.02 11.34
C VAL A 161 9.43 14.00 11.12
N ARG A 162 10.10 12.94 11.58
CA ARG A 162 11.54 12.78 11.41
C ARG A 162 11.98 12.73 9.95
N GLN A 163 11.23 12.03 9.10
CA GLN A 163 11.64 11.82 7.71
C GLN A 163 11.16 12.89 6.74
N PHE A 164 9.97 13.46 6.95
CA PHE A 164 9.32 14.36 6.00
C PHE A 164 9.14 15.77 6.56
N MET A 165 9.43 15.99 7.85
CA MET A 165 9.27 17.28 8.55
C MET A 165 7.86 17.89 8.39
N ILE A 166 6.85 17.04 8.25
CA ILE A 166 5.45 17.45 8.19
C ILE A 166 5.06 17.94 9.59
N ASN A 167 4.32 19.05 9.65
CA ASN A 167 3.86 19.62 10.91
C ASN A 167 3.01 18.59 11.69
N PRO A 168 3.39 18.25 12.94
CA PRO A 168 2.71 17.21 13.73
C PRO A 168 1.20 17.47 13.92
N ARG A 169 0.76 18.74 13.90
CA ARG A 169 -0.66 19.11 14.06
C ARG A 169 -1.57 18.66 12.91
N LYS A 170 -0.99 18.28 11.77
CA LYS A 170 -1.72 17.80 10.59
C LYS A 170 -2.06 16.32 10.69
N PHE A 171 -1.39 15.57 11.57
CA PHE A 171 -1.63 14.14 11.69
C PHE A 171 -2.98 13.84 12.35
N ARG A 172 -3.60 12.75 11.90
CA ARG A 172 -4.87 12.21 12.38
C ARG A 172 -4.69 10.71 12.58
N ILE A 173 -4.62 10.28 13.82
CA ILE A 173 -4.48 8.86 14.18
C ILE A 173 -5.88 8.21 14.06
N LEU A 174 -6.18 7.66 12.88
CA LEU A 174 -7.51 7.14 12.52
C LEU A 174 -7.46 5.72 11.94
N GLY A 175 -6.29 5.10 11.87
CA GLY A 175 -6.08 3.83 11.18
C GLY A 175 -5.76 4.00 9.70
N GLN A 176 -5.74 2.90 8.95
CA GLN A 176 -5.51 2.90 7.50
C GLN A 176 -6.74 2.31 6.80
N PRO A 177 -7.48 3.07 5.97
CA PRO A 177 -8.67 2.59 5.26
C PRO A 177 -8.50 1.24 4.56
N ARG A 178 -7.33 0.97 3.94
CA ARG A 178 -7.08 -0.31 3.25
C ARG A 178 -7.08 -1.52 4.19
N ASN A 179 -6.81 -1.32 5.47
CA ASN A 179 -6.78 -2.38 6.46
C ASN A 179 -8.18 -2.79 6.92
N ASP A 180 -9.22 -2.01 6.62
CA ASP A 180 -10.61 -2.44 6.88
C ASP A 180 -10.91 -3.77 6.17
N GLY A 181 -10.35 -3.95 4.96
CA GLY A 181 -10.46 -5.17 4.17
C GLY A 181 -9.93 -6.43 4.86
N LEU A 182 -8.94 -6.31 5.76
CA LEU A 182 -8.42 -7.45 6.54
C LEU A 182 -9.51 -8.08 7.40
N PHE A 183 -10.34 -7.22 7.99
CA PHE A 183 -11.35 -7.59 8.96
C PHE A 183 -12.70 -7.88 8.28
N ASP A 184 -13.06 -7.08 7.27
CA ASP A 184 -14.27 -7.28 6.48
C ASP A 184 -14.28 -8.64 5.78
N HIS A 185 -13.12 -9.06 5.25
CA HIS A 185 -13.00 -10.28 4.47
C HIS A 185 -12.42 -11.47 5.26
N MET A 186 -12.31 -11.37 6.58
CA MET A 186 -11.62 -12.41 7.38
C MET A 186 -12.25 -13.81 7.20
N LYS A 187 -13.56 -13.89 6.98
CA LYS A 187 -14.28 -15.17 6.87
C LYS A 187 -14.27 -15.75 5.45
N ASP A 188 -14.27 -14.88 4.45
CA ASP A 188 -14.37 -15.19 3.02
C ASP A 188 -13.04 -14.94 2.27
N SER A 189 -11.95 -14.67 2.99
CA SER A 189 -10.66 -14.38 2.35
C SER A 189 -10.13 -15.56 1.56
N LYS A 190 -10.33 -16.81 2.05
CA LYS A 190 -9.93 -18.03 1.32
C LYS A 190 -10.79 -18.25 0.07
N ASP A 191 -12.09 -17.98 0.13
CA ASP A 191 -12.99 -18.02 -1.03
C ASP A 191 -12.59 -16.96 -2.07
N THR A 192 -12.31 -15.74 -1.61
CA THR A 192 -11.87 -14.64 -2.46
C THR A 192 -10.54 -14.97 -3.13
N LEU A 193 -9.57 -15.50 -2.36
CA LEU A 193 -8.28 -15.94 -2.88
C LEU A 193 -8.44 -17.08 -3.90
N SER A 194 -9.30 -18.06 -3.60
CA SER A 194 -9.62 -19.17 -4.50
C SER A 194 -10.21 -18.68 -5.81
N SER A 195 -11.16 -17.74 -5.75
CA SER A 195 -11.79 -17.16 -6.93
C SER A 195 -10.81 -16.39 -7.81
N ILE A 196 -9.88 -15.63 -7.25
CA ILE A 196 -8.92 -14.85 -8.05
C ILE A 196 -7.80 -15.71 -8.63
N LEU A 197 -7.43 -16.80 -7.96
CA LEU A 197 -6.37 -17.71 -8.41
C LEU A 197 -6.91 -18.84 -9.30
N GLY A 198 -8.21 -19.14 -9.24
CA GLY A 198 -8.81 -20.27 -9.94
C GLY A 198 -8.41 -21.62 -9.37
N ILE A 199 -8.10 -21.69 -8.08
CA ILE A 199 -7.70 -22.89 -7.35
C ILE A 199 -8.50 -22.99 -6.05
N ASP A 200 -8.74 -24.19 -5.55
CA ASP A 200 -9.27 -24.39 -4.20
C ASP A 200 -8.12 -24.29 -3.20
N VAL A 201 -8.03 -23.17 -2.47
CA VAL A 201 -6.95 -22.98 -1.48
C VAL A 201 -7.18 -23.76 -0.19
N GLU A 202 -8.39 -24.27 0.05
CA GLU A 202 -8.69 -25.10 1.23
C GLU A 202 -8.22 -26.54 1.06
N ALA A 203 -7.83 -26.94 -0.15
CA ALA A 203 -7.22 -28.24 -0.42
C ALA A 203 -5.77 -28.39 0.13
N TYR A 204 -5.21 -27.31 0.68
CA TYR A 204 -3.83 -27.26 1.20
C TYR A 204 -3.82 -27.15 2.72
N ASP A 205 -2.84 -27.78 3.36
CA ASP A 205 -2.69 -27.78 4.81
C ASP A 205 -2.15 -26.44 5.33
N GLY A 206 -1.51 -25.64 4.46
CA GLY A 206 -1.09 -24.28 4.77
C GLY A 206 -1.01 -23.39 3.53
N VAL A 207 -1.44 -22.13 3.65
CA VAL A 207 -1.41 -21.13 2.58
C VAL A 207 -0.41 -20.04 2.95
N VAL A 208 0.69 -19.94 2.19
CA VAL A 208 1.83 -19.08 2.51
C VAL A 208 1.95 -17.96 1.48
N LEU A 209 1.96 -16.71 1.93
CA LEU A 209 2.28 -15.55 1.08
C LEU A 209 3.78 -15.30 1.10
N TYR A 210 4.44 -15.34 -0.06
CA TYR A 210 5.78 -14.80 -0.23
C TYR A 210 5.75 -13.46 -0.95
N ALA A 211 6.10 -12.40 -0.23
CA ALA A 211 6.07 -11.02 -0.72
C ALA A 211 7.42 -10.31 -0.46
N PRO A 212 8.43 -10.53 -1.32
CA PRO A 212 9.74 -9.90 -1.17
C PRO A 212 9.73 -8.43 -1.60
N THR A 213 10.57 -7.62 -0.96
CA THR A 213 10.81 -6.22 -1.30
C THR A 213 11.41 -6.12 -2.70
N TYR A 214 10.90 -5.20 -3.52
CA TYR A 214 11.59 -4.77 -4.72
C TYR A 214 12.94 -4.15 -4.34
N ARG A 215 14.06 -4.76 -4.78
CA ARG A 215 15.44 -4.29 -4.54
C ARG A 215 15.76 -3.06 -5.39
N TYR A 216 14.86 -2.08 -5.36
CA TYR A 216 15.07 -0.71 -5.80
C TYR A 216 15.19 0.15 -4.56
N THR A 217 16.35 0.03 -3.94
CA THR A 217 16.77 1.08 -3.02
C THR A 217 17.36 2.19 -3.89
N SER A 218 17.25 3.41 -3.43
CA SER A 218 18.12 4.53 -3.80
C SER A 218 19.59 4.19 -4.05
N TYR A 219 20.11 3.10 -3.45
CA TYR A 219 21.50 2.65 -3.56
C TYR A 219 21.73 1.55 -4.60
N LEU A 220 20.68 0.83 -5.02
CA LEU A 220 20.77 -0.28 -5.97
C LEU A 220 19.58 -0.20 -6.92
N LYS A 221 19.85 0.21 -8.16
CA LYS A 221 18.92 0.00 -9.28
C LYS A 221 19.03 -1.45 -9.75
N ASP A 222 18.91 -2.41 -8.84
CA ASP A 222 19.21 -3.81 -9.11
C ASP A 222 17.92 -4.61 -9.33
N PHE A 223 17.38 -4.39 -10.53
CA PHE A 223 16.27 -5.17 -11.05
C PHE A 223 16.56 -6.67 -10.96
N GLU A 224 17.78 -7.09 -11.27
CA GLU A 224 18.16 -8.49 -11.25
C GLU A 224 18.24 -9.05 -9.83
N ALA A 225 18.69 -8.29 -8.84
CA ALA A 225 18.68 -8.72 -7.43
C ALA A 225 17.25 -9.01 -6.95
N SER A 226 16.27 -8.22 -7.41
CA SER A 226 14.87 -8.47 -7.09
C SER A 226 14.38 -9.80 -7.66
N VAL A 227 14.82 -10.14 -8.88
CA VAL A 227 14.50 -11.43 -9.52
C VAL A 227 15.24 -12.56 -8.80
N ARG A 228 16.54 -12.40 -8.51
CA ARG A 228 17.37 -13.36 -7.78
C ARG A 228 16.84 -13.67 -6.39
N ALA A 229 16.33 -12.68 -5.67
CA ALA A 229 15.70 -12.90 -4.36
C ALA A 229 14.52 -13.87 -4.46
N VAL A 230 13.69 -13.75 -5.50
CA VAL A 230 12.63 -14.71 -5.78
C VAL A 230 13.22 -16.06 -6.19
N GLU A 231 14.11 -16.09 -7.18
CA GLU A 231 14.75 -17.32 -7.69
C GLU A 231 15.45 -18.12 -6.59
N SER A 232 16.02 -17.46 -5.57
CA SER A 232 16.75 -18.10 -4.48
C SER A 232 15.89 -19.08 -3.66
N LEU A 233 14.56 -18.86 -3.61
CA LEU A 233 13.62 -19.77 -2.97
C LEU A 233 13.27 -20.97 -3.86
N PHE A 234 13.47 -20.88 -5.17
CA PHE A 234 13.10 -21.93 -6.12
C PHE A 234 14.13 -23.06 -6.24
N ARG A 235 14.86 -23.34 -5.16
CA ARG A 235 15.71 -24.52 -5.10
C ARG A 235 14.83 -25.77 -5.04
N ARG A 236 15.30 -26.85 -5.70
CA ARG A 236 14.55 -28.10 -5.84
C ARG A 236 14.06 -28.64 -4.49
N ASP A 237 14.92 -28.62 -3.49
CA ASP A 237 14.67 -29.09 -2.14
C ASP A 237 13.61 -28.26 -1.39
N PHE A 238 13.48 -26.96 -1.66
CA PHE A 238 12.40 -26.14 -1.09
C PHE A 238 11.05 -26.47 -1.74
N ILE A 239 11.03 -26.68 -3.07
CA ILE A 239 9.80 -27.05 -3.78
C ILE A 239 9.34 -28.46 -3.40
N GLU A 240 10.26 -29.39 -3.16
CA GLU A 240 9.95 -30.72 -2.61
C GLU A 240 9.36 -30.59 -1.20
N PHE A 241 9.96 -29.79 -0.32
CA PHE A 241 9.41 -29.50 1.02
C PHE A 241 7.98 -28.92 0.96
N ILE A 242 7.74 -27.89 0.15
CA ILE A 242 6.40 -27.27 0.02
C ILE A 242 5.35 -28.31 -0.45
N ARG A 243 5.73 -29.31 -1.26
CA ARG A 243 4.83 -30.39 -1.67
C ARG A 243 4.62 -31.42 -0.57
N GLU A 244 5.68 -31.82 0.11
CA GLU A 244 5.62 -32.81 1.20
C GLU A 244 4.76 -32.33 2.37
N GLU A 245 4.85 -31.05 2.71
CA GLU A 245 4.03 -30.41 3.75
C GLU A 245 2.66 -29.93 3.22
N ASN A 246 2.32 -30.24 1.96
CA ASN A 246 1.07 -29.82 1.30
C ASN A 246 0.75 -28.31 1.43
N ILE A 247 1.77 -27.48 1.25
CA ILE A 247 1.67 -26.02 1.33
C ILE A 247 1.33 -25.44 -0.04
N LEU A 248 0.47 -24.43 -0.07
CA LEU A 248 0.29 -23.53 -1.22
C LEU A 248 1.16 -22.28 -1.03
N LEU A 249 2.20 -22.14 -1.84
CA LEU A 249 3.03 -20.94 -1.89
C LEU A 249 2.50 -19.94 -2.92
N VAL A 250 1.95 -18.83 -2.45
CA VAL A 250 1.48 -17.71 -3.27
C VAL A 250 2.56 -16.63 -3.30
N ILE A 251 3.09 -16.34 -4.48
CA ILE A 251 4.17 -15.36 -4.65
C ILE A 251 3.61 -14.07 -5.19
N LYS A 252 3.83 -12.98 -4.46
CA LYS A 252 3.46 -11.63 -4.87
C LYS A 252 4.71 -10.80 -5.19
N PRO A 253 5.22 -10.82 -6.43
CA PRO A 253 6.33 -9.96 -6.81
C PRO A 253 5.86 -8.51 -6.93
N HIS A 254 6.80 -7.57 -6.81
CA HIS A 254 6.51 -6.18 -7.12
C HIS A 254 6.20 -5.99 -8.62
N LYS A 255 5.25 -5.12 -8.96
CA LYS A 255 4.77 -4.88 -10.33
C LYS A 255 5.89 -4.64 -11.36
N LEU A 256 6.97 -3.98 -10.96
CA LEU A 256 8.08 -3.66 -11.86
C LEU A 256 8.91 -4.89 -12.25
N VAL A 257 8.88 -5.97 -11.48
CA VAL A 257 9.64 -7.21 -11.75
C VAL A 257 8.74 -8.41 -12.03
N ALA A 258 7.42 -8.25 -11.96
CA ALA A 258 6.44 -9.32 -12.07
C ALA A 258 6.62 -10.15 -13.36
N GLU A 259 6.81 -9.51 -14.51
CA GLU A 259 7.02 -10.21 -15.80
C GLU A 259 8.33 -10.98 -15.84
N ALA A 260 9.41 -10.42 -15.29
CA ALA A 260 10.69 -11.12 -15.21
C ALA A 260 10.58 -12.32 -14.27
N VAL A 261 9.99 -12.14 -13.08
CA VAL A 261 9.74 -13.23 -12.12
C VAL A 261 8.88 -14.34 -12.75
N LYS A 262 7.82 -13.98 -13.48
CA LYS A 262 6.95 -14.94 -14.18
C LYS A 262 7.72 -15.83 -15.15
N SER A 263 8.77 -15.30 -15.81
CA SER A 263 9.61 -16.10 -16.71
C SER A 263 10.56 -17.09 -16.00
N LYS A 264 10.79 -16.90 -14.70
CA LYS A 264 11.76 -17.66 -13.89
C LYS A 264 11.09 -18.65 -12.94
N VAL A 265 9.88 -18.33 -12.50
CA VAL A 265 9.08 -19.15 -11.60
C VAL A 265 8.31 -20.21 -12.38
N LYS A 266 8.55 -21.48 -12.05
CA LYS A 266 7.74 -22.59 -12.55
C LYS A 266 6.50 -22.74 -11.68
N VAL A 267 5.38 -22.20 -12.15
CA VAL A 267 4.06 -22.41 -11.54
C VAL A 267 3.76 -23.91 -11.52
N SER A 268 3.21 -24.40 -10.40
CA SER A 268 2.81 -25.79 -10.20
C SER A 268 1.58 -25.84 -9.30
N SER A 269 1.08 -27.02 -8.94
CA SER A 269 -0.06 -27.16 -8.00
C SER A 269 0.17 -26.36 -6.71
N ASN A 270 1.35 -26.50 -6.11
CA ASN A 270 1.69 -25.89 -4.82
C ASN A 270 2.34 -24.51 -4.93
N VAL A 271 2.54 -23.97 -6.14
CA VAL A 271 3.21 -22.66 -6.31
C VAL A 271 2.52 -21.84 -7.37
N VAL A 272 2.01 -20.67 -6.96
CA VAL A 272 1.23 -19.77 -7.81
C VAL A 272 1.73 -18.34 -7.72
N LEU A 273 1.52 -17.56 -8.79
CA LEU A 273 1.93 -16.17 -8.87
C LEU A 273 0.71 -15.26 -8.76
N LEU A 274 0.71 -14.37 -7.77
CA LEU A 274 -0.29 -13.33 -7.58
C LEU A 274 0.27 -11.98 -8.03
N THR A 275 0.10 -11.65 -9.31
CA THR A 275 0.42 -10.32 -9.85
C THR A 275 -0.67 -9.30 -9.46
N ASP A 276 -0.47 -8.03 -9.82
CA ASP A 276 -1.46 -6.99 -9.49
C ASP A 276 -2.73 -7.08 -10.36
N GLU A 277 -2.67 -7.70 -11.53
CA GLU A 277 -3.81 -7.73 -12.46
C GLU A 277 -5.04 -8.46 -11.89
N PRO A 278 -4.96 -9.67 -11.31
CA PRO A 278 -6.12 -10.30 -10.67
C PRO A 278 -6.77 -9.43 -9.60
N LEU A 279 -5.97 -8.76 -8.77
CA LEU A 279 -6.45 -7.84 -7.73
C LEU A 279 -7.16 -6.63 -8.35
N GLN A 280 -6.53 -5.97 -9.33
CA GLN A 280 -7.10 -4.81 -10.02
C GLN A 280 -8.41 -5.15 -10.74
N SER A 281 -8.47 -6.33 -11.37
CA SER A 281 -9.65 -6.82 -12.09
C SER A 281 -10.84 -7.16 -11.17
N HIS A 282 -10.59 -7.28 -9.87
CA HIS A 282 -11.63 -7.47 -8.86
C HIS A 282 -11.87 -6.23 -7.98
N LEU A 283 -11.13 -5.14 -8.22
CA LEU A 283 -11.04 -3.97 -7.34
C LEU A 283 -10.66 -4.36 -5.91
N LEU A 284 -9.68 -5.24 -5.76
CA LEU A 284 -9.16 -5.67 -4.46
C LEU A 284 -7.80 -5.06 -4.19
N ASN A 285 -7.55 -4.77 -2.91
CA ASN A 285 -6.23 -4.58 -2.35
C ASN A 285 -5.68 -5.93 -1.87
N ILE A 286 -4.37 -6.03 -1.67
CA ILE A 286 -3.77 -7.23 -1.06
C ILE A 286 -4.35 -7.47 0.35
N ASN A 287 -4.65 -6.40 1.09
CA ASN A 287 -5.25 -6.45 2.42
C ASN A 287 -6.62 -7.15 2.43
N ASP A 288 -7.39 -7.08 1.34
CA ASP A 288 -8.70 -7.74 1.22
C ASP A 288 -8.60 -9.29 1.21
N ILE A 289 -7.41 -9.85 0.98
CA ILE A 289 -7.18 -11.31 0.91
C ILE A 289 -6.11 -11.78 1.88
N MET A 290 -5.49 -10.89 2.66
CA MET A 290 -4.40 -11.27 3.56
C MET A 290 -4.85 -12.28 4.63
N GLY A 291 -6.13 -12.25 5.03
CA GLY A 291 -6.73 -13.22 5.94
C GLY A 291 -6.75 -14.66 5.40
N ALA A 292 -6.44 -14.88 4.12
CA ALA A 292 -6.36 -16.22 3.53
C ALA A 292 -5.02 -16.91 3.81
N PHE A 293 -3.97 -16.15 4.16
CA PHE A 293 -2.63 -16.68 4.35
C PHE A 293 -2.37 -16.99 5.82
N ASP A 294 -1.89 -18.19 6.10
CA ASP A 294 -1.54 -18.66 7.44
C ASP A 294 -0.16 -18.13 7.87
N ILE A 295 0.77 -17.94 6.91
CA ILE A 295 2.12 -17.43 7.14
C ILE A 295 2.50 -16.40 6.07
N LEU A 296 3.13 -15.31 6.48
CA LEU A 296 3.80 -14.36 5.59
C LEU A 296 5.31 -14.64 5.58
N ILE A 297 5.86 -14.99 4.41
CA ILE A 297 7.29 -14.88 4.13
C ILE A 297 7.53 -13.51 3.49
N THR A 298 8.38 -12.71 4.09
CA THR A 298 8.81 -11.43 3.52
C THR A 298 10.27 -11.17 3.87
N ASP A 299 10.74 -9.97 3.59
CA ASP A 299 12.04 -9.46 3.98
C ASP A 299 11.79 -8.09 4.61
N TYR A 300 12.43 -7.04 4.10
CA TYR A 300 12.28 -5.68 4.57
C TYR A 300 10.98 -4.99 4.13
N SER A 301 9.96 -5.69 3.64
CA SER A 301 8.79 -5.05 3.01
C SER A 301 7.84 -4.47 4.05
N SER A 302 7.25 -3.29 3.82
CA SER A 302 6.23 -2.74 4.71
C SER A 302 4.92 -3.54 4.73
N ILE A 303 4.79 -4.58 3.90
CA ILE A 303 3.62 -5.47 3.91
C ILE A 303 3.40 -6.15 5.26
N PHE A 304 4.47 -6.44 6.02
CA PHE A 304 4.33 -7.06 7.33
C PHE A 304 3.64 -6.13 8.33
N GLU A 305 3.79 -4.81 8.14
CA GLU A 305 3.20 -3.81 9.03
C GLU A 305 1.67 -3.89 8.98
N ASP A 306 1.07 -4.21 7.84
CA ASP A 306 -0.38 -4.46 7.76
C ASP A 306 -0.73 -5.89 8.19
N TYR A 307 0.07 -6.89 7.79
CA TYR A 307 -0.21 -8.30 8.09
C TYR A 307 -0.17 -8.60 9.60
N ILE A 308 0.59 -7.82 10.38
CA ILE A 308 0.69 -7.97 11.84
C ILE A 308 -0.65 -7.78 12.55
N LEU A 309 -1.62 -7.10 11.93
CA LEU A 309 -2.98 -6.95 12.46
C LEU A 309 -3.71 -8.30 12.60
N LEU A 310 -3.30 -9.32 11.85
CA LEU A 310 -3.83 -10.68 11.96
C LEU A 310 -3.20 -11.47 13.13
N ASN A 311 -2.12 -10.95 13.72
CA ASN A 311 -1.27 -11.65 14.69
C ASN A 311 -0.83 -13.07 14.25
N ARG A 312 -0.63 -13.25 12.94
CA ARG A 312 -0.18 -14.52 12.34
C ARG A 312 1.33 -14.56 12.14
N PRO A 313 1.93 -15.76 12.04
CA PRO A 313 3.36 -15.92 11.81
C PRO A 313 3.92 -15.12 10.64
N ILE A 314 5.10 -14.53 10.86
CA ILE A 314 5.85 -13.78 9.86
C ILE A 314 7.29 -14.33 9.86
N VAL A 315 7.75 -14.78 8.70
CA VAL A 315 9.15 -15.18 8.47
C VAL A 315 9.82 -14.12 7.64
N PHE A 316 10.89 -13.54 8.17
CA PHE A 316 11.71 -12.55 7.48
C PHE A 316 12.90 -13.27 6.82
N TYR A 317 12.75 -13.74 5.59
CA TYR A 317 13.82 -14.44 4.86
C TYR A 317 14.85 -13.43 4.30
N LEU A 318 16.08 -13.46 4.83
CA LEU A 318 17.12 -12.46 4.57
C LEU A 318 18.39 -13.07 3.94
N PRO A 319 18.32 -13.68 2.75
CA PRO A 319 19.49 -14.31 2.12
C PRO A 319 20.59 -13.32 1.74
N ASP A 320 20.27 -12.02 1.71
CA ASP A 320 21.16 -10.92 1.33
C ASP A 320 21.38 -9.90 2.46
N ARG A 321 21.21 -10.33 3.73
CA ARG A 321 21.28 -9.46 4.91
C ARG A 321 22.53 -8.59 4.96
N GLU A 322 23.71 -9.20 4.86
CA GLU A 322 25.00 -8.48 4.93
C GLU A 322 25.10 -7.38 3.86
N ALA A 323 24.58 -7.64 2.66
CA ALA A 323 24.62 -6.71 1.54
C ALA A 323 23.63 -5.54 1.69
N LEU A 324 22.58 -5.69 2.50
CA LEU A 324 21.49 -4.73 2.64
C LEU A 324 21.54 -3.91 3.94
N GLU A 325 22.01 -4.47 5.05
CA GLU A 325 22.17 -3.70 6.31
C GLU A 325 23.12 -2.51 6.14
N GLN A 326 24.14 -2.64 5.28
CA GLN A 326 25.06 -1.54 4.96
C GLN A 326 24.43 -0.45 4.06
N LYS A 327 23.33 -0.77 3.36
CA LYS A 327 22.75 0.09 2.31
C LYS A 327 21.39 0.68 2.70
N SER A 328 20.58 -0.03 3.48
CA SER A 328 19.22 0.38 3.83
C SER A 328 19.15 0.60 5.33
N GLY A 329 19.18 1.85 5.77
CA GLY A 329 18.93 2.14 7.17
C GLY A 329 17.45 1.93 7.51
N PHE A 330 17.17 1.34 8.67
CA PHE A 330 15.86 1.36 9.31
C PHE A 330 15.79 2.48 10.34
N LEU A 331 14.59 2.97 10.64
CA LEU A 331 14.42 3.96 11.71
C LEU A 331 14.50 3.33 13.10
N LEU A 332 13.99 2.10 13.21
CA LEU A 332 14.04 1.28 14.41
C LEU A 332 15.00 0.10 14.18
N PRO A 333 15.64 -0.44 15.23
CA PRO A 333 16.44 -1.65 15.11
C PRO A 333 15.62 -2.78 14.50
N TYR A 334 16.04 -3.27 13.33
CA TYR A 334 15.27 -4.27 12.58
C TYR A 334 15.07 -5.56 13.38
N GLU A 335 16.08 -5.95 14.17
CA GLU A 335 15.99 -7.11 15.05
C GLU A 335 14.85 -7.04 16.05
N PHE A 336 14.51 -5.83 16.53
CA PHE A 336 13.40 -5.61 17.44
C PHE A 336 12.08 -5.38 16.69
N PHE A 337 12.12 -4.63 15.60
CA PHE A 337 10.92 -4.16 14.89
C PHE A 337 10.29 -5.21 13.97
N ALA A 338 11.02 -6.25 13.58
CA ALA A 338 10.55 -7.35 12.75
C ALA A 338 10.27 -8.60 13.63
N PRO A 339 9.01 -8.79 14.10
CA PRO A 339 8.67 -9.83 15.08
C PRO A 339 8.47 -11.20 14.44
N GLY A 340 9.57 -11.92 14.29
CA GLY A 340 9.57 -13.28 13.77
C GLY A 340 10.97 -13.80 13.44
N LYS A 341 11.02 -15.06 13.02
CA LYS A 341 12.26 -15.73 12.61
C LYS A 341 12.88 -15.03 11.40
N LYS A 342 14.22 -14.95 11.38
CA LYS A 342 15.00 -14.26 10.35
C LYS A 342 15.98 -15.20 9.64
N PRO A 343 15.51 -16.28 8.98
CA PRO A 343 16.40 -17.23 8.34
C PRO A 343 17.17 -16.59 7.18
N GLU A 344 18.46 -16.91 7.08
CA GLU A 344 19.32 -16.47 5.97
C GLU A 344 19.54 -17.59 4.94
N THR A 345 19.19 -18.83 5.31
CA THR A 345 19.33 -20.01 4.45
C THR A 345 17.99 -20.67 4.19
N VAL A 346 17.89 -21.40 3.08
CA VAL A 346 16.69 -22.18 2.72
C VAL A 346 16.41 -23.28 3.76
N GLU A 347 17.43 -23.85 4.39
CA GLU A 347 17.23 -24.86 5.45
C GLU A 347 16.62 -24.25 6.72
N ASP A 348 17.11 -23.09 7.15
CA ASP A 348 16.54 -22.38 8.30
C ASP A 348 15.14 -21.85 8.00
N LEU A 349 14.86 -21.52 6.73
CA LEU A 349 13.51 -21.17 6.27
C LEU A 349 12.55 -22.36 6.40
N LYS A 350 12.92 -23.55 5.90
CA LYS A 350 12.11 -24.77 6.08
C LYS A 350 11.85 -25.06 7.55
N ARG A 351 12.88 -24.94 8.41
CA ARG A 351 12.74 -25.11 9.86
C ARG A 351 11.75 -24.11 10.46
N SER A 352 11.89 -22.83 10.11
CA SER A 352 10.99 -21.77 10.59
C SER A 352 9.54 -22.00 10.16
N LEU A 353 9.32 -22.48 8.93
CA LEU A 353 7.98 -22.82 8.44
C LEU A 353 7.38 -23.98 9.23
N ARG A 354 8.13 -25.06 9.47
CA ARG A 354 7.65 -26.17 10.31
C ARG A 354 7.28 -25.71 11.72
N GLU A 355 8.17 -24.94 12.36
CA GLU A 355 7.91 -24.41 13.71
C GLU A 355 6.59 -23.63 13.76
N TYR A 356 6.32 -22.76 12.78
CA TYR A 356 5.10 -21.97 12.75
C TYR A 356 3.85 -22.73 12.28
N ILE A 357 4.00 -23.79 11.50
CA ILE A 357 2.91 -24.71 11.15
C ILE A 357 2.50 -25.52 12.38
N ASP A 358 3.49 -26.02 13.14
CA ASP A 358 3.28 -26.80 14.36
C ASP A 358 2.70 -25.94 15.49
N ASP A 359 3.24 -24.72 15.67
CA ASP A 359 2.75 -23.75 16.67
C ASP A 359 2.76 -22.31 16.13
N PRO A 360 1.62 -21.80 15.64
CA PRO A 360 1.51 -20.43 15.17
C PRO A 360 1.61 -19.39 16.30
N GLN A 361 1.57 -19.79 17.57
CA GLN A 361 1.70 -18.90 18.73
C GLN A 361 3.14 -18.54 19.06
N ILE A 362 4.13 -19.22 18.45
CA ILE A 362 5.52 -18.81 18.54
C ILE A 362 5.63 -17.32 18.13
N ASP A 363 6.31 -16.53 18.96
CA ASP A 363 6.49 -15.07 18.80
C ASP A 363 5.20 -14.22 18.83
N ALA A 364 4.03 -14.79 19.17
CA ALA A 364 2.75 -14.06 19.16
C ALA A 364 2.73 -12.85 20.10
N GLU A 365 3.33 -12.94 21.30
CA GLU A 365 3.44 -11.81 22.22
C GLU A 365 4.33 -10.68 21.65
N TRP A 366 5.38 -11.05 20.91
CA TRP A 366 6.24 -10.07 20.26
C TRP A 366 5.51 -9.39 19.10
N ARG A 367 4.79 -10.15 18.26
CA ARG A 367 3.92 -9.59 17.22
C ARG A 367 2.86 -8.67 17.80
N GLU A 368 2.22 -9.06 18.89
CA GLU A 368 1.23 -8.25 19.59
C GLU A 368 1.84 -6.93 20.11
N THR A 369 3.05 -6.99 20.66
CA THR A 369 3.79 -5.80 21.10
C THR A 369 4.06 -4.84 19.94
N ILE A 370 4.60 -5.34 18.82
CA ILE A 370 4.89 -4.50 17.65
C ILE A 370 3.59 -3.98 17.01
N LYS A 371 2.53 -4.79 16.96
CA LYS A 371 1.20 -4.37 16.48
C LYS A 371 0.68 -3.19 17.29
N ASN A 372 0.73 -3.25 18.62
CA ASN A 372 0.26 -2.17 19.49
C ASN A 372 1.12 -0.91 19.42
N LEU A 373 2.41 -1.04 19.10
CA LEU A 373 3.27 0.12 18.81
C LEU A 373 2.92 0.78 17.46
N LEU A 374 2.59 -0.02 16.45
CA LEU A 374 2.24 0.47 15.12
C LEU A 374 0.82 0.99 15.01
N TYR A 375 -0.12 0.44 15.79
CA TYR A 375 -1.55 0.73 15.72
C TYR A 375 -2.11 1.01 17.11
N GLU A 376 -2.15 2.29 17.48
CA GLU A 376 -2.99 2.77 18.59
C GLU A 376 -4.46 2.81 18.16
N VAL A 377 -4.70 3.06 16.86
CA VAL A 377 -6.03 3.06 16.21
C VAL A 377 -5.96 2.28 14.90
N GLY A 378 -7.08 1.68 14.48
CA GLY A 378 -7.19 0.95 13.21
C GLY A 378 -6.92 -0.55 13.33
N GLN A 379 -7.09 -1.13 14.52
CA GLN A 379 -7.12 -2.58 14.73
C GLN A 379 -8.54 -3.17 14.52
N ASP A 380 -9.36 -2.52 13.72
CA ASP A 380 -10.73 -2.91 13.37
C ASP A 380 -11.08 -2.46 11.94
N ASN A 381 -12.31 -2.71 11.49
CA ASN A 381 -12.79 -2.35 10.16
C ASN A 381 -13.39 -0.93 10.05
N LYS A 382 -12.97 0.00 10.92
CA LYS A 382 -13.61 1.33 11.01
C LYS A 382 -12.71 2.48 10.58
N SER A 383 -11.56 2.22 9.97
CA SER A 383 -10.63 3.27 9.57
C SER A 383 -11.24 4.21 8.52
N SER A 384 -11.94 3.66 7.52
CA SER A 384 -12.66 4.45 6.51
C SER A 384 -13.79 5.28 7.13
N GLU A 385 -14.52 4.72 8.10
CA GLU A 385 -15.56 5.43 8.84
C GLU A 385 -14.98 6.60 9.65
N ARG A 386 -13.89 6.37 10.37
CA ARG A 386 -13.20 7.41 11.16
C ARG A 386 -12.73 8.55 10.27
N VAL A 387 -12.08 8.26 9.14
CA VAL A 387 -11.64 9.27 8.18
C VAL A 387 -12.82 10.08 7.64
N TYR A 388 -13.91 9.41 7.27
CA TYR A 388 -15.11 10.07 6.77
C TYR A 388 -15.74 11.01 7.82
N LYS A 389 -15.97 10.56 9.05
CA LYS A 389 -16.58 11.37 10.10
C LYS A 389 -15.69 12.56 10.50
N HIS A 390 -14.44 12.29 10.83
CA HIS A 390 -13.55 13.30 11.42
C HIS A 390 -13.05 14.33 10.40
N ILE A 391 -12.76 13.90 9.17
CA ILE A 391 -12.11 14.77 8.19
C ILE A 391 -13.12 15.31 7.19
N ILE A 392 -14.00 14.45 6.64
CA ILE A 392 -14.93 14.86 5.57
C ILE A 392 -16.17 15.55 6.16
N LYS A 393 -16.79 14.98 7.21
CA LYS A 393 -17.97 15.59 7.87
C LYS A 393 -17.60 16.63 8.93
N GLY A 394 -16.39 16.55 9.50
CA GLY A 394 -15.96 17.44 10.58
C GLY A 394 -16.66 17.14 11.90
N GLU A 395 -17.10 15.89 12.10
CA GLU A 395 -17.65 15.41 13.36
C GLU A 395 -16.47 15.09 14.29
N PHE A 396 -16.42 15.74 15.46
CA PHE A 396 -15.43 15.45 16.49
C PHE A 396 -16.12 14.67 17.60
N GLU A 397 -15.51 13.56 18.04
CA GLU A 397 -15.91 12.83 19.25
C GLU A 397 -15.52 13.58 20.53
#